data_AF-A0AAJ3NSW5-F1
#
_entry.id   AF-A0AAJ3NSW5-F1
#
_cell.length_a   1.000
_cell.length_b   1.000
_cell.length_c   1.000
_cell.angle_alpha   90.00
_cell.angle_beta   90.00
_cell.angle_gamma   90.00
#
_symmetry.space_group_name_H-M   'P 1'
#
loop_
_entity.id
_entity.type
_entity.pdbx_description
1 polymer ?
#
loop_
_entity_poly.entity_id
_entity_poly.type
_entity_poly.pdbx_seq_one_letter_code
_entity_poly.pdbx_strand_id
1 'polypeptide(L)'
;MAQGKRRRTHRSTGAAAGLTGPPTASSLHSFESHPRADTHPLTRSDTASIWSRRRVLLLNSTYEPLTALPMRRAIVMVICGKADVVHHDPAGPVIHSASKSIVVPSVIQLRTYVRVPYRARVPMTRAALMHRDRFCCAYCGAKADTIDHVVPRSRGGDHSWENCVACCSTCNHRKGDKLLAELGWALRRTPLPPTGQHWRLLSTVKELDPAWARYLGEGAA
;
A
#
# COMPACT_ATOMS: atom_id res chain seq x y z
N MET A 1 -20.18 34.55 -45.77
CA MET A 1 -19.54 33.93 -46.96
C MET A 1 -18.64 32.79 -46.50
N ALA A 2 -18.33 31.73 -47.25
CA ALA A 2 -19.08 30.98 -48.27
C ALA A 2 -18.19 29.81 -48.76
N GLN A 3 -18.71 28.57 -48.76
CA GLN A 3 -18.27 27.44 -49.60
C GLN A 3 -16.84 26.87 -49.37
N GLY A 4 -16.52 25.60 -49.67
CA GLY A 4 -17.39 24.45 -49.98
C GLY A 4 -17.00 23.65 -51.24
N LYS A 5 -16.32 22.50 -51.07
CA LYS A 5 -16.14 21.36 -52.02
C LYS A 5 -15.71 20.15 -51.17
N ARG A 6 -16.33 18.96 -51.11
CA ARG A 6 -17.15 18.07 -51.98
C ARG A 6 -16.42 17.31 -53.11
N ARG A 7 -16.10 16.04 -52.84
CA ARG A 7 -16.20 14.80 -53.69
C ARG A 7 -15.78 13.60 -52.79
N ARG A 8 -16.43 12.41 -52.68
CA ARG A 8 -17.38 11.59 -53.50
C ARG A 8 -16.69 10.90 -54.70
N THR A 9 -16.95 9.65 -55.12
CA THR A 9 -17.92 8.53 -54.84
C THR A 9 -17.25 7.30 -54.14
N HIS A 10 -17.79 6.08 -53.89
CA HIS A 10 -19.00 5.27 -54.26
C HIS A 10 -19.78 4.82 -52.97
N ARG A 11 -20.60 3.76 -52.77
CA ARG A 11 -21.03 2.46 -53.40
C ARG A 11 -19.98 1.33 -53.51
N SER A 12 -20.32 0.03 -53.53
CA SER A 12 -21.60 -0.74 -53.68
C SER A 12 -21.69 -1.90 -52.66
N THR A 13 -22.74 -2.07 -51.84
CA THR A 13 -24.05 -2.77 -52.09
C THR A 13 -23.97 -4.23 -52.56
N GLY A 14 -24.49 -5.16 -51.74
CA GLY A 14 -24.82 -6.54 -52.09
C GLY A 14 -25.49 -7.26 -50.90
N ALA A 15 -26.59 -8.00 -51.12
CA ALA A 15 -27.35 -8.68 -50.06
C ALA A 15 -28.14 -9.88 -50.64
N ALA A 16 -28.31 -10.94 -49.84
CA ALA A 16 -29.32 -11.99 -50.02
C ALA A 16 -29.46 -12.81 -48.72
N ALA A 17 -30.61 -13.48 -48.55
CA ALA A 17 -30.85 -14.47 -47.50
C ALA A 17 -31.35 -15.78 -48.14
N GLY A 18 -31.23 -16.90 -47.43
CA GLY A 18 -31.68 -18.22 -47.88
C GLY A 18 -31.79 -19.21 -46.72
N LEU A 19 -32.71 -20.17 -46.82
CA LEU A 19 -33.07 -21.12 -45.76
C LEU A 19 -33.00 -22.58 -46.27
N THR A 20 -33.24 -23.52 -45.35
CA THR A 20 -33.53 -24.97 -45.55
C THR A 20 -32.34 -25.94 -45.68
N GLY A 21 -32.60 -27.17 -45.22
CA GLY A 21 -31.85 -28.44 -45.37
C GLY A 21 -32.89 -29.58 -45.32
N PRO A 22 -32.62 -30.82 -44.86
CA PRO A 22 -31.37 -31.49 -44.51
C PRO A 22 -31.01 -32.60 -45.55
N PRO A 23 -30.09 -33.56 -45.27
CA PRO A 23 -30.55 -34.86 -44.73
C PRO A 23 -29.55 -35.55 -43.74
N THR A 24 -29.87 -36.78 -43.35
CA THR A 24 -29.20 -37.61 -42.32
C THR A 24 -28.07 -38.50 -42.84
N ALA A 25 -26.98 -38.69 -42.07
CA ALA A 25 -26.19 -39.94 -42.06
C ALA A 25 -25.32 -40.10 -40.79
N SER A 26 -25.08 -41.36 -40.43
CA SER A 26 -24.53 -41.88 -39.17
C SER A 26 -23.01 -41.71 -38.92
N SER A 27 -22.65 -41.83 -37.64
CA SER A 27 -21.57 -42.70 -37.10
C SER A 27 -20.09 -42.25 -36.96
N LEU A 28 -19.65 -42.37 -35.70
CA LEU A 28 -18.34 -42.84 -35.18
C LEU A 28 -17.13 -41.88 -35.10
N HIS A 29 -16.78 -41.60 -33.84
CA HIS A 29 -15.46 -41.33 -33.24
C HIS A 29 -14.43 -40.43 -33.98
N SER A 30 -14.17 -39.27 -33.37
CA SER A 30 -12.82 -38.72 -33.22
C SER A 30 -12.70 -37.99 -31.88
N PHE A 31 -11.53 -38.02 -31.25
CA PHE A 31 -11.32 -37.55 -29.88
C PHE A 31 -11.28 -36.03 -29.79
N GLU A 32 -12.05 -35.42 -28.88
CA GLU A 32 -12.00 -33.99 -28.60
C GLU A 32 -10.71 -33.60 -27.87
N SER A 33 -9.71 -33.16 -28.64
CA SER A 33 -8.49 -32.56 -28.14
C SER A 33 -8.80 -31.27 -27.38
N HIS A 34 -8.87 -31.37 -26.04
CA HIS A 34 -9.09 -30.22 -25.18
C HIS A 34 -7.99 -29.16 -25.42
N PRO A 35 -8.34 -27.85 -25.48
CA PRO A 35 -7.35 -26.81 -25.56
C PRO A 35 -6.48 -26.85 -24.30
N ARG A 36 -5.16 -26.99 -24.47
CA ARG A 36 -4.21 -26.96 -23.36
C ARG A 36 -4.29 -25.57 -22.71
N ALA A 37 -4.63 -25.52 -21.43
CA ALA A 37 -4.50 -24.29 -20.67
C ALA A 37 -3.02 -23.91 -20.58
N ASP A 38 -2.64 -22.78 -21.20
CA ASP A 38 -1.27 -22.27 -21.21
C ASP A 38 -0.82 -21.94 -19.79
N THR A 39 -0.23 -22.95 -19.16
CA THR A 39 0.19 -22.92 -17.76
C THR A 39 1.53 -22.19 -17.67
N HIS A 40 1.49 -20.88 -17.91
CA HIS A 40 2.64 -20.00 -17.73
C HIS A 40 3.20 -20.19 -16.32
N PRO A 41 4.44 -20.68 -16.15
CA PRO A 41 4.98 -20.96 -14.84
C PRO A 41 5.19 -19.63 -14.10
N LEU A 42 4.49 -19.47 -12.97
CA LEU A 42 4.57 -18.28 -12.12
C LEU A 42 6.04 -17.96 -11.81
N THR A 43 6.50 -16.79 -12.26
CA THR A 43 7.92 -16.46 -12.23
C THR A 43 8.41 -16.35 -10.79
N ARG A 44 9.64 -16.84 -10.55
CA ARG A 44 10.21 -17.11 -9.21
C ARG A 44 10.60 -15.84 -8.42
N SER A 45 9.89 -14.73 -8.64
CA SER A 45 10.16 -13.39 -8.11
C SER A 45 8.99 -12.78 -7.31
N ASP A 46 7.77 -13.30 -7.39
CA ASP A 46 6.61 -12.74 -6.65
C ASP A 46 6.48 -13.30 -5.22
N THR A 47 7.39 -14.20 -4.81
CA THR A 47 7.59 -14.61 -3.41
C THR A 47 8.21 -13.52 -2.52
N ALA A 48 8.19 -12.25 -2.97
CA ALA A 48 8.19 -11.03 -2.17
C ALA A 48 6.99 -11.04 -1.20
N SER A 49 7.15 -11.83 -0.15
CA SER A 49 6.13 -12.73 0.39
C SER A 49 4.80 -12.12 0.83
N ILE A 50 3.74 -12.94 0.75
CA ILE A 50 2.46 -12.71 1.45
C ILE A 50 2.67 -12.34 2.93
N TRP A 51 3.65 -12.98 3.57
CA TRP A 51 4.12 -12.74 4.94
C TRP A 51 4.70 -11.35 5.20
N SER A 52 5.16 -10.66 4.15
CA SER A 52 5.85 -9.36 4.20
C SER A 52 4.90 -8.20 3.89
N ARG A 53 3.98 -8.39 2.93
CA ARG A 53 3.01 -7.37 2.51
C ARG A 53 1.91 -7.19 3.57
N ARG A 54 1.23 -8.27 3.97
CA ARG A 54 0.08 -8.19 4.88
C ARG A 54 0.48 -7.72 6.28
N ARG A 55 -0.41 -6.94 6.89
CA ARG A 55 -0.33 -6.44 8.26
C ARG A 55 -1.54 -6.92 9.05
N VAL A 56 -1.39 -7.01 10.36
CA VAL A 56 -2.44 -7.44 11.29
C VAL A 56 -2.49 -6.43 12.43
N LEU A 57 -3.68 -5.91 12.73
CA LEU A 57 -3.89 -5.00 13.85
C LEU A 57 -3.77 -5.76 15.17
N LEU A 58 -2.86 -5.32 16.04
CA LEU A 58 -2.78 -5.78 17.42
C LEU A 58 -3.58 -4.84 18.32
N LEU A 59 -4.57 -5.39 19.01
CA LEU A 59 -5.32 -4.75 20.08
C LEU A 59 -4.79 -5.17 21.47
N ASN A 60 -4.99 -4.29 22.44
CA ASN A 60 -4.87 -4.59 23.86
C ASN A 60 -6.05 -5.48 24.32
N SER A 61 -5.99 -6.05 25.53
CA SER A 61 -7.12 -6.81 26.10
C SER A 61 -8.37 -5.94 26.33
N THR A 62 -8.20 -4.62 26.36
CA THR A 62 -9.20 -3.55 26.42
C THR A 62 -9.72 -3.10 25.04
N TYR A 63 -9.37 -3.82 23.97
CA TYR A 63 -9.65 -3.47 22.55
C TYR A 63 -8.99 -2.19 22.00
N GLU A 64 -8.18 -1.49 22.81
CA GLU A 64 -7.37 -0.33 22.36
C GLU A 64 -6.34 -0.75 21.28
N PRO A 65 -6.21 -0.03 20.15
CA PRO A 65 -5.24 -0.37 19.11
C PRO A 65 -3.80 -0.05 19.53
N LEU A 66 -2.91 -1.04 19.45
CA LEU A 66 -1.51 -0.91 19.87
C LEU A 66 -0.56 -0.66 18.71
N THR A 67 -0.64 -1.47 17.64
CA THR A 67 0.25 -1.38 16.46
C THR A 67 -0.22 -2.29 15.33
N ALA A 68 0.34 -2.13 14.13
CA ALA A 68 0.18 -3.05 13.00
C ALA A 68 1.41 -3.98 12.89
N LEU A 69 1.22 -5.28 13.09
CA LEU A 69 2.27 -6.29 13.03
C LEU A 69 2.41 -6.91 11.63
N PRO A 70 3.61 -7.38 11.21
CA PRO A 70 3.74 -8.28 10.07
C PRO A 70 3.00 -9.60 10.33
N MET A 71 2.32 -10.12 9.31
CA MET A 71 1.48 -11.33 9.36
C MET A 71 2.14 -12.51 10.11
N ARG A 72 3.42 -12.80 9.81
CA ARG A 72 4.18 -13.88 10.47
C ARG A 72 4.23 -13.75 12.00
N ARG A 73 4.37 -12.52 12.53
CA ARG A 73 4.46 -12.27 13.98
C ARG A 73 3.10 -12.43 14.66
N ALA A 74 2.02 -11.98 14.02
CA ALA A 74 0.66 -12.17 14.52
C ALA A 74 0.30 -13.66 14.64
N ILE A 75 0.59 -14.45 13.61
CA ILE A 75 0.34 -15.90 13.60
C ILE A 75 1.13 -16.61 14.72
N VAL A 76 2.40 -16.24 14.95
CA VAL A 76 3.18 -16.77 16.09
C VAL A 76 2.54 -16.41 17.44
N MET A 77 2.00 -15.19 17.60
CA MET A 77 1.32 -14.79 18.84
C MET A 77 0.03 -15.60 19.09
N VAL A 78 -0.71 -15.94 18.03
CA VAL A 78 -1.90 -16.82 18.11
C VAL A 78 -1.51 -18.28 18.41
N ILE A 79 -0.54 -18.84 17.68
CA ILE A 79 -0.07 -20.23 17.89
C ILE A 79 0.48 -20.44 19.31
N CYS A 80 1.18 -19.45 19.87
CA CYS A 80 1.69 -19.47 21.23
C CYS A 80 0.66 -19.07 22.31
N GLY A 81 -0.62 -18.91 21.96
CA GLY A 81 -1.70 -18.60 22.92
C GLY A 81 -1.54 -17.25 23.64
N LYS A 82 -0.83 -16.28 23.05
CA LYS A 82 -0.60 -14.94 23.60
C LYS A 82 -1.65 -13.92 23.14
N ALA A 83 -2.29 -14.20 22.02
CA ALA A 83 -3.34 -13.38 21.44
C ALA A 83 -4.41 -14.26 20.78
N ASP A 84 -5.65 -13.78 20.77
CA ASP A 84 -6.78 -14.40 20.08
C ASP A 84 -7.12 -13.65 18.79
N VAL A 85 -7.80 -14.31 17.86
CA VAL A 85 -8.27 -13.69 16.61
C VAL A 85 -9.61 -13.02 16.84
N VAL A 86 -9.70 -11.74 16.49
CA VAL A 86 -10.94 -10.94 16.58
C VAL A 86 -11.61 -10.83 15.21
N HIS A 87 -10.82 -10.67 14.14
CA HIS A 87 -11.30 -10.68 12.76
C HIS A 87 -10.33 -11.48 11.88
N HIS A 88 -10.88 -12.31 10.99
CA HIS A 88 -10.12 -12.90 9.88
C HIS A 88 -10.01 -11.92 8.72
N ASP A 89 -8.94 -12.06 7.94
CA ASP A 89 -8.72 -11.33 6.68
C ASP A 89 -9.65 -11.91 5.59
N PRO A 90 -10.61 -11.15 5.03
CA PRO A 90 -11.58 -11.69 4.07
C PRO A 90 -10.96 -12.18 2.76
N ALA A 91 -9.76 -11.71 2.43
CA ALA A 91 -8.97 -12.17 1.29
C ALA A 91 -7.70 -12.92 1.77
N GLY A 92 -7.71 -13.42 3.00
CA GLY A 92 -6.57 -14.04 3.66
C GLY A 92 -6.40 -15.51 3.27
N PRO A 93 -5.18 -15.96 2.92
CA PRO A 93 -4.94 -17.37 2.69
C PRO A 93 -5.10 -18.19 3.98
N VAL A 94 -5.43 -19.47 3.84
CA VAL A 94 -5.29 -20.43 4.94
C VAL A 94 -3.84 -20.87 5.03
N ILE A 95 -3.31 -20.91 6.26
CA ILE A 95 -1.91 -21.25 6.54
C ILE A 95 -1.90 -22.55 7.33
N HIS A 96 -1.15 -23.51 6.81
CA HIS A 96 -1.10 -24.87 7.32
C HIS A 96 0.26 -25.19 7.94
N SER A 97 0.24 -26.03 8.97
CA SER A 97 1.36 -26.86 9.42
C SER A 97 0.94 -28.32 9.34
N ALA A 98 1.84 -29.26 9.68
CA ALA A 98 1.52 -30.68 9.75
C ALA A 98 0.41 -31.05 10.76
N SER A 99 -0.02 -30.13 11.63
CA SER A 99 -1.02 -30.39 12.69
C SER A 99 -2.01 -29.26 12.96
N LYS A 100 -1.94 -28.13 12.26
CA LYS A 100 -2.83 -26.97 12.46
C LYS A 100 -3.12 -26.26 11.14
N SER A 101 -4.34 -25.72 11.02
CA SER A 101 -4.76 -24.84 9.92
C SER A 101 -5.29 -23.54 10.51
N ILE A 102 -4.83 -22.39 10.00
CA ILE A 102 -5.15 -21.06 10.52
C ILE A 102 -5.48 -20.13 9.35
N VAL A 103 -6.72 -19.64 9.29
CA VAL A 103 -7.10 -18.53 8.39
C VAL A 103 -6.38 -17.27 8.87
N VAL A 104 -5.69 -16.56 7.97
CA VAL A 104 -4.95 -15.33 8.32
C VAL A 104 -5.84 -14.36 9.11
N PRO A 105 -5.39 -13.86 10.29
CA PRO A 105 -6.12 -12.84 11.02
C PRO A 105 -5.88 -11.46 10.40
N SER A 106 -6.91 -10.64 10.36
CA SER A 106 -6.82 -9.19 10.12
C SER A 106 -6.60 -8.43 11.42
N VAL A 107 -7.24 -8.88 12.51
CA VAL A 107 -7.16 -8.25 13.84
C VAL A 107 -6.97 -9.33 14.91
N ILE A 108 -6.00 -9.13 15.80
CA ILE A 108 -5.76 -9.97 16.98
C ILE A 108 -5.75 -9.15 18.27
N GLN A 109 -6.16 -9.75 19.38
CA GLN A 109 -6.21 -9.13 20.71
C GLN A 109 -5.27 -9.85 21.68
N LEU A 110 -4.48 -9.10 22.45
CA LEU A 110 -3.70 -9.66 23.57
C LEU A 110 -4.62 -10.23 24.65
N ARG A 111 -4.29 -11.42 25.16
CA ARG A 111 -4.98 -12.03 26.32
C ARG A 111 -4.68 -11.32 27.64
N THR A 112 -3.55 -10.63 27.73
CA THR A 112 -3.13 -9.87 28.91
C THR A 112 -3.04 -8.39 28.60
N TYR A 113 -3.46 -7.56 29.55
CA TYR A 113 -3.36 -6.11 29.43
C TYR A 113 -1.89 -5.66 29.41
N VAL A 114 -1.54 -4.82 28.45
CA VAL A 114 -0.22 -4.19 28.37
C VAL A 114 -0.37 -2.68 28.51
N ARG A 115 0.13 -2.14 29.62
CA ARG A 115 0.20 -0.68 29.83
C ARG A 115 1.27 -0.08 28.92
N VAL A 116 0.88 0.47 27.78
CA VAL A 116 1.77 1.30 26.96
C VAL A 116 2.02 2.63 27.71
N PRO A 117 3.28 3.05 27.93
CA PRO A 117 3.57 4.35 28.54
C PRO A 117 3.06 5.48 27.64
N TYR A 118 2.24 6.36 28.22
CA TYR A 118 1.41 7.31 27.48
C TYR A 118 2.25 8.39 26.80
N ARG A 119 2.03 8.60 25.49
CA ARG A 119 2.59 9.69 24.67
C ARG A 119 4.13 9.83 24.68
N ALA A 120 4.84 8.75 24.37
CA ALA A 120 6.15 8.95 23.73
C ALA A 120 5.95 9.77 22.43
N ARG A 121 6.69 10.89 22.25
CA ARG A 121 6.71 11.65 20.99
C ARG A 121 7.01 10.68 19.84
N VAL A 122 6.30 10.81 18.71
CA VAL A 122 6.53 9.92 17.56
C VAL A 122 8.00 10.01 17.15
N PRO A 123 8.79 8.93 17.20
CA PRO A 123 10.22 9.00 16.94
C PRO A 123 10.44 9.36 15.47
N MET A 124 11.21 10.41 15.23
CA MET A 124 11.53 10.87 13.89
C MET A 124 12.51 9.88 13.26
N THR A 125 11.97 9.01 12.39
CA THR A 125 12.72 7.99 11.65
C THR A 125 12.57 8.26 10.17
N ARG A 126 13.53 7.83 9.34
CA ARG A 126 13.46 8.05 7.89
C ARG A 126 12.15 7.56 7.27
N ALA A 127 11.65 6.39 7.68
CA ALA A 127 10.39 5.85 7.16
C ALA A 127 9.19 6.74 7.54
N ALA A 128 9.14 7.19 8.80
CA ALA A 128 8.07 8.07 9.29
C ALA A 128 8.10 9.44 8.60
N LEU A 129 9.27 10.07 8.48
CA LEU A 129 9.38 11.39 7.87
C LEU A 129 9.05 11.38 6.37
N MET A 130 9.52 10.37 5.64
CA MET A 130 9.15 10.18 4.23
C MET A 130 7.64 9.93 4.05
N HIS A 131 6.97 9.27 5.01
CA HIS A 131 5.52 9.11 5.00
C HIS A 131 4.78 10.44 5.30
N ARG A 132 5.22 11.21 6.31
CA ARG A 132 4.65 12.54 6.64
C ARG A 132 4.61 13.43 5.40
N ASP A 133 5.73 13.48 4.68
CA ASP A 133 5.90 14.31 3.49
C ASP A 133 5.38 13.63 2.20
N ARG A 134 4.63 12.53 2.34
CA ARG A 134 3.98 11.77 1.24
C ARG A 134 4.94 11.34 0.12
N PHE A 135 6.21 11.12 0.46
CA PHE A 135 7.32 10.85 -0.47
C PHE A 135 7.51 11.95 -1.54
N CYS A 136 7.13 13.19 -1.24
CA CYS A 136 7.36 14.37 -2.07
C CYS A 136 8.50 15.24 -1.50
N CYS A 137 9.30 15.83 -2.38
CA CYS A 137 10.37 16.76 -2.03
C CYS A 137 9.77 18.11 -1.59
N ALA A 138 10.10 18.56 -0.39
CA ALA A 138 9.58 19.80 0.19
C ALA A 138 9.92 21.08 -0.63
N TYR A 139 10.94 21.01 -1.48
CA TYR A 139 11.37 22.10 -2.37
C TYR A 139 10.71 22.02 -3.76
N CYS A 140 11.07 21.02 -4.59
CA CYS A 140 10.59 20.97 -5.97
C CYS A 140 9.20 20.31 -6.12
N GLY A 141 8.77 19.47 -5.18
CA GLY A 141 7.52 18.69 -5.25
C GLY A 141 7.65 17.33 -5.95
N ALA A 142 8.76 17.05 -6.63
CA ALA A 142 9.03 15.73 -7.24
C ALA A 142 9.23 14.63 -6.17
N LYS A 143 9.31 13.36 -6.60
CA LYS A 143 9.52 12.22 -5.70
C LYS A 143 10.78 12.38 -4.84
N ALA A 144 10.64 12.21 -3.53
CA ALA A 144 11.73 12.22 -2.57
C ALA A 144 12.42 10.85 -2.46
N ASP A 145 13.73 10.88 -2.20
CA ASP A 145 14.61 9.74 -1.98
C ASP A 145 15.45 9.88 -0.70
N THR A 146 15.67 11.10 -0.24
CA THR A 146 16.61 11.49 0.82
C THR A 146 15.92 12.37 1.87
N ILE A 147 16.63 12.65 2.96
CA ILE A 147 16.21 13.63 3.97
C ILE A 147 17.24 14.76 3.97
N ASP A 148 16.73 15.97 4.16
CA ASP A 148 17.51 17.20 4.30
C ASP A 148 17.13 17.92 5.62
N HIS A 149 18.03 18.76 6.12
CA HIS A 149 17.79 19.64 7.27
C HIS A 149 17.64 21.07 6.74
N VAL A 150 16.46 21.68 6.91
CA VAL A 150 16.10 23.01 6.40
C VAL A 150 17.12 24.07 6.80
N VAL A 151 17.45 24.11 8.09
CA VAL A 151 18.68 24.67 8.64
C VAL A 151 19.72 23.55 8.67
N PRO A 152 20.83 23.65 7.93
CA PRO A 152 21.87 22.62 7.92
C PRO A 152 22.52 22.39 9.29
N ARG A 153 22.96 21.15 9.57
CA ARG A 153 23.67 20.80 10.81
C ARG A 153 24.93 21.63 11.06
N SER A 154 25.65 22.03 10.00
CA SER A 154 26.82 22.92 10.07
C SER A 154 26.48 24.34 10.56
N ARG A 155 25.19 24.73 10.51
CA ARG A 155 24.65 26.02 10.99
C ARG A 155 23.76 25.86 12.22
N GLY A 156 23.98 24.82 13.02
CA GLY A 156 23.26 24.57 14.27
C GLY A 156 21.86 23.96 14.11
N GLY A 157 21.48 23.49 12.93
CA GLY A 157 20.15 22.91 12.71
C GLY A 157 19.97 21.52 13.33
N ASP A 158 18.98 21.39 14.21
CA ASP A 158 18.63 20.16 14.93
C ASP A 158 18.12 19.02 14.03
N HIS A 159 18.24 17.78 14.51
CA HIS A 159 17.60 16.61 13.90
C HIS A 159 16.17 16.41 14.43
N SER A 160 15.29 17.38 14.14
CA SER A 160 13.92 17.48 14.66
C SER A 160 12.85 17.32 13.58
N TRP A 161 11.58 17.12 13.96
CA TRP A 161 10.47 17.09 13.00
C TRP A 161 10.29 18.44 12.30
N GLU A 162 10.61 19.51 13.02
CA GLU A 162 10.46 20.91 12.66
C GLU A 162 11.60 21.42 11.75
N ASN A 163 12.71 20.68 11.65
CA ASN A 163 13.85 21.01 10.79
C ASN A 163 14.10 20.00 9.66
N CYS A 164 13.74 18.72 9.83
CA CYS A 164 13.96 17.72 8.78
C CYS A 164 12.78 17.64 7.78
N VAL A 165 13.12 17.48 6.50
CA VAL A 165 12.17 17.36 5.38
C VAL A 165 12.59 16.28 4.37
N ALA A 166 11.61 15.64 3.75
CA ALA A 166 11.86 14.75 2.61
C ALA A 166 12.31 15.55 1.39
N CYS A 167 13.33 15.06 0.70
CA CYS A 167 14.00 15.76 -0.39
C CYS A 167 14.32 14.79 -1.54
N CYS A 168 14.48 15.31 -2.76
CA CYS A 168 15.13 14.57 -3.84
C CYS A 168 16.63 14.89 -3.86
N SER A 169 17.45 13.90 -4.21
CA SER A 169 18.91 13.99 -4.25
C SER A 169 19.42 15.21 -5.01
N THR A 170 18.80 15.60 -6.13
CA THR A 170 19.14 16.80 -6.90
C THR A 170 18.95 18.10 -6.11
N CYS A 171 17.83 18.27 -5.41
CA CYS A 171 17.59 19.46 -4.57
C CYS A 171 18.48 19.44 -3.32
N ASN A 172 18.68 18.27 -2.72
CA ASN A 172 19.52 18.08 -1.55
C ASN A 172 20.97 18.50 -1.84
N HIS A 173 21.53 18.00 -2.94
CA HIS A 173 22.88 18.36 -3.39
C HIS A 173 23.00 19.85 -3.78
N ARG A 174 21.99 20.43 -4.47
CA ARG A 174 22.01 21.86 -4.84
C ARG A 174 21.97 22.79 -3.62
N LYS A 175 21.30 22.38 -2.54
CA LYS A 175 21.24 23.15 -1.29
C LYS A 175 22.51 22.98 -0.45
N GLY A 176 22.89 21.73 -0.13
CA GLY A 176 24.01 21.44 0.75
C GLY A 176 23.89 22.16 2.11
N ASP A 177 24.92 22.92 2.46
CA ASP A 177 25.08 23.68 3.70
C ASP A 177 24.46 25.09 3.67
N LYS A 178 23.68 25.41 2.65
CA LYS A 178 23.01 26.72 2.49
C LYS A 178 21.66 26.78 3.19
N LEU A 179 21.33 27.97 3.67
CA LEU A 179 19.99 28.33 4.15
C LEU A 179 19.06 28.60 2.96
N LEU A 180 17.75 28.42 3.14
CA LEU A 180 16.78 28.62 2.06
C LEU A 180 16.76 30.07 1.56
N ALA A 181 16.99 31.05 2.44
CA ALA A 181 17.09 32.46 2.09
C ALA A 181 18.25 32.75 1.11
N GLU A 182 19.40 32.09 1.28
CA GLU A 182 20.57 32.24 0.38
C GLU A 182 20.33 31.67 -1.02
N LEU A 183 19.30 30.82 -1.18
CA LEU A 183 18.90 30.20 -2.43
C LEU A 183 17.66 30.88 -3.07
N GLY A 184 17.03 31.83 -2.36
CA GLY A 184 15.70 32.33 -2.71
C GLY A 184 14.61 31.25 -2.66
N TRP A 185 14.78 30.22 -1.84
CA TRP A 185 13.86 29.08 -1.76
C TRP A 185 12.84 29.28 -0.63
N ALA A 186 11.62 28.79 -0.87
CA ALA A 186 10.57 28.65 0.13
C ALA A 186 10.17 27.17 0.25
N LEU A 187 9.73 26.76 1.44
CA LEU A 187 9.16 25.42 1.66
C LEU A 187 7.73 25.37 1.14
N ARG A 188 7.37 24.28 0.46
CA ARG A 188 5.98 24.06 -0.01
C ARG A 188 4.98 23.80 1.13
N ARG A 189 5.47 23.41 2.31
CA ARG A 189 4.71 23.16 3.55
C ARG A 189 5.61 23.39 4.76
N THR A 190 5.07 23.91 5.85
CA THR A 190 5.79 24.00 7.13
C THR A 190 6.03 22.61 7.72
N PRO A 191 7.28 22.21 7.99
CA PRO A 191 7.58 20.96 8.68
C PRO A 191 7.06 21.01 10.12
N LEU A 192 6.20 20.05 10.47
CA LEU A 192 5.61 19.90 11.80
C LEU A 192 5.69 18.43 12.22
N PRO A 193 5.62 18.12 13.54
CA PRO A 193 5.46 16.76 14.02
C PRO A 193 4.07 16.21 13.64
N PRO A 194 3.94 14.92 13.29
CA PRO A 194 2.66 14.34 12.92
C PRO A 194 1.69 14.25 14.10
N THR A 195 0.43 14.59 13.84
CA THR A 195 -0.68 14.56 14.80
C THR A 195 -1.49 13.26 14.70
N GLY A 196 -2.24 12.94 15.76
CA GLY A 196 -3.15 11.78 15.83
C GLY A 196 -2.56 10.58 16.57
N GLN A 197 -3.35 9.98 17.47
CA GLN A 197 -2.89 8.91 18.37
C GLN A 197 -2.40 7.67 17.60
N HIS A 198 -3.07 7.35 16.49
CA HIS A 198 -2.78 6.16 15.67
C HIS A 198 -1.83 6.44 14.50
N TRP A 199 -1.28 7.65 14.35
CA TRP A 199 -0.43 7.99 13.20
C TRP A 199 0.78 7.05 13.03
N ARG A 200 1.37 6.58 14.14
CA ARG A 200 2.48 5.60 14.11
C ARG A 200 2.06 4.24 13.54
N LEU A 201 0.80 3.86 13.68
CA LEU A 201 0.23 2.64 13.12
C LEU A 201 0.00 2.86 11.62
N LEU A 202 -0.76 3.90 11.27
CA LEU A 202 -1.15 4.28 9.91
C LEU A 202 0.07 4.51 8.99
N SER A 203 1.09 5.24 9.45
CA SER A 203 2.30 5.56 8.67
C SER A 203 3.11 4.34 8.17
N THR A 204 2.84 3.15 8.71
CA THR A 204 3.50 1.89 8.31
C THR A 204 2.62 0.98 7.45
N VAL A 205 1.39 1.39 7.15
CA VAL A 205 0.33 0.61 6.51
C VAL A 205 -0.12 1.36 5.26
N LYS A 206 -0.01 0.71 4.08
CA LYS A 206 -0.41 1.32 2.79
C LYS A 206 -1.89 1.14 2.47
N GLU A 207 -2.45 0.04 2.95
CA GLU A 207 -3.80 -0.44 2.69
C GLU A 207 -4.39 -0.79 4.06
N LEU A 208 -5.44 -0.09 4.47
CA LEU A 208 -6.18 -0.37 5.70
C LEU A 208 -7.28 -1.37 5.37
N ASP A 209 -7.33 -2.49 6.11
CA ASP A 209 -8.46 -3.39 6.07
C ASP A 209 -9.69 -2.69 6.68
N PRO A 210 -10.87 -2.68 6.01
CA PRO A 210 -12.10 -2.10 6.55
C PRO A 210 -12.47 -2.59 7.97
N ALA A 211 -12.09 -3.81 8.35
CA ALA A 211 -12.29 -4.34 9.69
C ALA A 211 -11.58 -3.52 10.80
N TRP A 212 -10.55 -2.73 10.45
CA TRP A 212 -9.77 -1.94 11.40
C TRP A 212 -10.43 -0.61 11.77
N ALA A 213 -11.28 -0.05 10.90
CA ALA A 213 -11.85 1.30 11.07
C ALA A 213 -12.54 1.47 12.44
N ARG A 214 -13.28 0.44 12.88
CA ARG A 214 -13.99 0.41 14.18
C ARG A 214 -13.08 0.53 15.42
N TYR A 215 -11.77 0.30 15.28
CA TYR A 215 -10.79 0.37 16.37
C TYR A 215 -9.93 1.63 16.32
N LEU A 216 -9.77 2.24 15.13
CA LEU A 216 -8.87 3.36 14.92
C LEU A 216 -9.55 4.73 15.07
N GLY A 217 -10.88 4.76 15.10
CA GLY A 217 -11.69 5.97 15.26
C GLY A 217 -11.88 6.75 13.96
N GLU A 218 -12.77 7.75 13.98
CA GLU A 218 -12.99 8.65 12.86
C GLU A 218 -11.72 9.51 12.61
N GLY A 219 -11.41 9.77 11.33
CA GLY A 219 -10.19 10.49 10.94
C GLY A 219 -8.91 9.66 10.92
N ALA A 220 -9.01 8.32 10.91
CA ALA A 220 -7.87 7.41 10.83
C ALA A 220 -7.42 7.01 9.40
N ALA A 221 -7.77 7.82 8.38
CA ALA A 221 -7.41 7.63 6.98
C ALA A 221 -7.02 8.96 6.31
#